data_AF-A0A5Z4LCB2-F1
#
_entry.id   AF-A0A5Z4LCB2-F1
#
_cell.length_a   1.000
_cell.length_b   1.000
_cell.length_c   1.000
_cell.angle_alpha   90.00
_cell.angle_beta   90.00
_cell.angle_gamma   90.00
#
_symmetry.space_group_name_H-M   'P 1'
#
loop_
_entity.id
_entity.type
_entity.pdbx_description
1 polymer ?
#
loop_
_entity_poly.entity_id
_entity_poly.type
_entity_poly.pdbx_seq_one_letter_code
_entity_poly.pdbx_strand_id
1 'polypeptide(L)'
;MSNIEIYNLESIYDEQISPLMQQIIAICKEHNMPMVASFAYENCEEKGLGCCTTTLTFEGRSIKEFAEATSVIRGKPMFSAFTIMSGVKGQ
;
A
#
# COMPACT_ATOMS: atom_id res chain seq x y z
N MET A 1 26.88 -14.72 -1.65
CA MET A 1 26.39 -13.36 -1.37
C MET A 1 25.46 -12.99 -2.50
N SER A 2 24.18 -12.73 -2.21
CA SER A 2 23.25 -12.19 -3.20
C SER A 2 23.67 -10.76 -3.54
N ASN A 3 24.02 -10.48 -4.80
CA ASN A 3 24.19 -9.11 -5.27
C ASN A 3 22.81 -8.44 -5.20
N ILE A 4 22.59 -7.61 -4.19
CA ILE A 4 21.39 -6.79 -4.10
C ILE A 4 21.64 -5.58 -4.99
N GLU A 5 20.91 -5.49 -6.09
CA GLU A 5 20.92 -4.31 -6.96
C GLU A 5 20.27 -3.14 -6.24
N ILE A 6 20.96 -2.01 -6.16
CA ILE A 6 20.47 -0.75 -5.59
C ILE A 6 19.75 0.01 -6.70
N TYR A 7 18.52 0.43 -6.45
CA TYR A 7 17.69 1.16 -7.40
C TYR A 7 16.86 2.26 -6.71
N ASN A 8 16.55 3.30 -7.48
CA ASN A 8 15.56 4.31 -7.15
C ASN A 8 14.66 4.55 -8.37
N LEU A 9 13.38 4.22 -8.19
CA LEU A 9 12.29 4.29 -9.15
C LEU A 9 11.15 5.16 -8.61
N GLU A 10 11.45 6.07 -7.67
CA GLU A 10 10.46 6.96 -7.05
C GLU A 10 9.74 7.80 -8.12
N SER A 11 10.47 8.37 -9.08
CA SER A 11 9.88 9.11 -10.19
C SER A 11 8.96 8.27 -11.07
N ILE A 12 9.32 7.01 -11.33
CA ILE A 12 8.47 6.08 -12.09
C ILE A 12 7.19 5.78 -11.30
N TYR A 13 7.31 5.58 -9.99
CA TYR A 13 6.15 5.36 -9.13
C TYR A 13 5.22 6.57 -9.15
N ASP A 14 5.75 7.78 -8.93
CA ASP A 14 4.95 9.00 -8.84
C ASP A 14 4.31 9.38 -10.17
N GLU A 15 5.04 9.28 -11.29
CA GLU A 15 4.56 9.71 -12.60
C GLU A 15 3.63 8.68 -13.25
N GLN A 16 3.89 7.38 -13.07
CA GLN A 16 3.20 6.33 -13.82
C GLN A 16 2.30 5.47 -12.94
N ILE A 17 2.73 5.09 -11.74
CA ILE A 17 1.98 4.16 -10.89
C ILE A 17 0.94 4.89 -10.03
N SER A 18 1.28 6.04 -9.45
CA SER A 18 0.40 6.80 -8.57
C SER A 18 -0.93 7.18 -9.24
N PRO A 19 -0.97 7.69 -10.49
CA PRO A 19 -2.23 7.98 -11.18
C PRO A 19 -3.10 6.74 -11.43
N LEU A 20 -2.47 5.59 -11.72
CA LEU A 20 -3.17 4.32 -11.91
C LEU A 20 -3.73 3.78 -10.59
N MET A 21 -2.95 3.91 -9.51
CA MET A 21 -3.40 3.52 -8.17
C MET A 21 -4.62 4.32 -7.72
N GLN A 22 -4.71 5.62 -8.05
CA GLN A 22 -5.92 6.40 -7.77
C GLN A 22 -7.16 5.82 -8.47
N GLN A 23 -7.03 5.40 -9.73
CA GLN A 23 -8.12 4.78 -10.48
C GLN A 23 -8.51 3.43 -9.88
N ILE A 24 -7.53 2.59 -9.53
CA ILE A 24 -7.76 1.30 -8.87
C ILE A 24 -8.47 1.49 -7.53
N ILE A 25 -8.01 2.43 -6.70
CA ILE A 25 -8.62 2.74 -5.41
C ILE A 25 -10.07 3.18 -5.59
N ALA A 26 -10.37 4.01 -6.60
CA ALA A 26 -11.73 4.45 -6.88
C ALA A 26 -12.66 3.27 -7.21
N ILE A 27 -12.24 2.39 -8.12
CA ILE A 27 -12.99 1.19 -8.53
C ILE A 27 -13.20 0.25 -7.33
N CYS A 28 -12.14 0.01 -6.55
CA CYS A 28 -12.24 -0.86 -5.37
C CYS A 28 -13.20 -0.29 -4.32
N LYS A 29 -13.21 1.03 -4.13
CA LYS A 29 -14.17 1.70 -3.23
C LYS A 29 -15.60 1.59 -3.73
N GLU A 30 -15.83 1.82 -5.02
CA GLU A 30 -17.18 1.73 -5.62
C GLU A 30 -17.82 0.36 -5.42
N HIS A 31 -17.04 -0.71 -5.57
CA HIS A 31 -17.54 -2.08 -5.47
C HIS A 31 -17.33 -2.75 -4.10
N ASN A 32 -16.82 -2.01 -3.11
CA ASN A 32 -16.41 -2.55 -1.80
C ASN A 32 -15.48 -3.77 -1.95
N MET A 33 -14.50 -3.67 -2.83
CA MET A 33 -13.57 -4.74 -3.19
C MET A 33 -12.29 -4.61 -2.35
N PRO A 34 -12.05 -5.50 -1.37
CA PRO A 34 -10.83 -5.46 -0.57
C PRO A 34 -9.59 -5.64 -1.44
N MET A 35 -8.50 -4.94 -1.12
CA MET A 35 -7.26 -4.97 -1.89
C MET A 35 -6.06 -4.71 -0.99
N VAL A 36 -4.93 -5.37 -1.30
CA VAL A 36 -3.60 -4.98 -0.82
C VAL A 36 -2.68 -4.85 -2.03
N ALA A 37 -1.99 -3.71 -2.14
CA ALA A 37 -0.98 -3.47 -3.17
C ALA A 37 0.27 -2.87 -2.51
N SER A 38 1.44 -3.42 -2.81
CA SER A 38 2.73 -2.96 -2.28
C SER A 38 3.75 -2.86 -3.40
N PHE A 39 4.42 -1.72 -3.49
CA PHE A 39 5.45 -1.44 -4.49
C PHE A 39 6.73 -0.98 -3.79
N ALA A 40 7.82 -1.69 -4.04
CA ALA A 40 9.15 -1.31 -3.59
C ALA A 40 9.82 -0.49 -4.69
N TYR A 41 9.93 0.83 -4.50
CA TYR A 41 10.45 1.76 -5.50
C TYR A 41 11.87 2.23 -5.20
N GLU A 42 12.38 2.03 -3.99
CA GLU A 42 13.78 2.34 -3.67
C GLU A 42 14.36 1.26 -2.76
N ASN A 43 15.62 0.90 -2.95
CA ASN A 43 16.41 0.25 -1.92
C ASN A 43 17.77 0.95 -1.84
N CYS A 44 18.18 1.40 -0.65
CA CYS A 44 19.52 1.91 -0.45
C CYS A 44 20.10 1.44 0.89
N GLU A 45 21.43 1.33 0.94
CA GLU A 45 22.13 0.80 2.12
C GLU A 45 21.92 1.68 3.37
N GLU A 46 21.74 2.99 3.23
CA GLU A 46 21.58 3.93 4.35
C GLU A 46 20.12 4.15 4.81
N LYS A 47 19.15 4.22 3.89
CA LYS A 47 17.73 4.50 4.21
C LYS A 47 16.85 3.24 4.26
N GLY A 48 17.36 2.10 3.80
CA GLY A 48 16.62 0.84 3.74
C GLY A 48 15.72 0.72 2.50
N LEU A 49 14.63 -0.04 2.63
CA LEU A 49 13.66 -0.32 1.56
C LEU A 49 12.55 0.74 1.53
N GLY A 50 12.54 1.58 0.51
CA GLY A 50 11.42 2.47 0.17
C GLY A 50 10.27 1.70 -0.46
N CYS A 51 9.17 1.56 0.28
CA CYS A 51 7.98 0.87 -0.21
C CYS A 51 6.69 1.66 0.07
N CYS A 52 5.76 1.63 -0.88
CA CYS A 52 4.42 2.18 -0.73
C CYS A 52 3.41 1.04 -0.68
N THR A 53 2.68 0.93 0.43
CA THR A 53 1.68 -0.14 0.64
C THR A 53 0.31 0.43 0.91
N THR A 54 -0.62 0.20 -0.02
CA THR A 54 -2.03 0.56 0.08
C THR A 54 -2.85 -0.66 0.44
N THR A 55 -3.65 -0.55 1.50
CA THR A 55 -4.58 -1.60 1.94
C THR A 55 -5.98 -1.01 2.04
N LEU A 56 -6.94 -1.60 1.34
CA LEU A 56 -8.37 -1.27 1.43
C LEU A 56 -9.12 -2.44 2.07
N THR A 57 -9.88 -2.11 3.11
CA THR A 57 -10.76 -3.06 3.81
C THR A 57 -12.14 -2.44 3.92
N PHE A 58 -13.16 -3.29 3.90
CA PHE A 58 -14.57 -2.88 3.95
C PHE A 58 -15.28 -3.71 5.02
N GLU A 59 -16.27 -3.11 5.69
CA GLU A 59 -17.05 -3.81 6.70
C GLU A 59 -17.72 -5.07 6.10
N GLY A 60 -17.61 -6.21 6.79
CA GLY A 60 -18.16 -7.49 6.33
C GLY A 60 -17.36 -8.18 5.20
N ARG A 61 -16.26 -7.59 4.72
CA ARG A 61 -15.38 -8.16 3.70
C ARG A 61 -13.91 -8.13 4.12
N SER A 62 -13.63 -8.45 5.38
CA SER A 62 -12.26 -8.60 5.85
C SER A 62 -11.66 -9.92 5.36
N ILE A 63 -10.47 -9.84 4.76
CA ILE A 63 -9.69 -11.00 4.31
C ILE A 63 -8.51 -11.14 5.27
N LYS A 64 -8.42 -12.30 5.95
CA LYS A 64 -7.42 -12.54 7.00
C LYS A 64 -6.01 -12.53 6.43
N GLU A 65 -5.84 -13.11 5.26
CA GLU A 65 -4.60 -13.20 4.50
C GLU A 65 -4.08 -11.80 4.13
N PHE A 66 -4.98 -10.86 3.84
CA PHE A 66 -4.61 -9.47 3.55
C PHE A 66 -4.12 -8.73 4.80
N ALA A 67 -4.75 -9.01 5.95
CA ALA A 67 -4.29 -8.46 7.23
C ALA A 67 -2.92 -9.05 7.62
N GLU A 68 -2.72 -10.35 7.44
CA GLU A 68 -1.43 -11.03 7.70
C GLU A 68 -0.34 -10.52 6.75
N ALA A 69 -0.62 -10.44 5.45
CA ALA A 69 0.31 -9.88 4.46
C ALA A 69 0.69 -8.44 4.81
N THR A 70 -0.29 -7.59 5.15
CA THR A 70 -0.02 -6.20 5.57
C THR A 70 0.86 -6.15 6.82
N SER A 71 0.66 -7.06 7.79
CA SER A 71 1.49 -7.15 8.99
C SER A 71 2.94 -7.55 8.68
N VAL A 72 3.15 -8.45 7.72
CA VAL A 72 4.48 -8.86 7.28
C VAL A 72 5.16 -7.73 6.50
N ILE A 73 4.45 -7.11 5.56
CA ILE A 73 4.96 -6.06 4.66
C ILE A 73 5.33 -4.80 5.44
N ARG A 74 4.49 -4.34 6.36
CA ARG A 74 4.71 -3.07 7.08
C ARG A 74 5.76 -3.17 8.19
N GLY A 75 6.14 -4.37 8.63
CA GLY A 75 6.93 -4.53 9.86
C GLY A 75 6.27 -3.81 11.05
N LYS A 76 7.03 -3.38 12.06
CA LYS A 76 6.57 -2.35 13.02
C LYS A 76 7.00 -0.98 12.48
N PRO A 77 6.20 -0.28 11.65
CA PRO A 77 6.67 0.95 11.04
C PRO A 77 6.64 2.09 12.07
N MET A 78 7.65 2.94 12.04
CA MET A 78 7.69 4.18 12.82
C MET A 78 6.65 5.20 12.33
N PHE A 79 6.16 5.04 11.09
CA PHE A 79 5.08 5.86 10.53
C PHE A 79 4.22 5.03 9.57
N SER A 80 2.92 4.96 9.83
CA SER A 80 1.92 4.47 8.86
C SER A 80 0.99 5.62 8.54
N ALA A 81 0.94 6.03 7.27
CA ALA A 81 -0.15 6.86 6.79
C ALA A 81 -1.35 5.95 6.54
N PHE A 82 -2.33 6.00 7.44
CA PHE A 82 -3.63 5.36 7.25
C PHE A 82 -4.68 6.46 7.12
N THR A 83 -5.32 6.54 5.96
CA THR A 83 -6.53 7.35 5.79
C THR A 83 -7.71 6.50 6.24
N ILE A 84 -8.07 6.62 7.52
CA ILE A 84 -9.34 6.10 8.04
C ILE A 84 -10.41 7.13 7.72
N MET A 85 -11.17 6.89 6.66
CA MET A 85 -12.42 7.59 6.42
C MET A 85 -13.51 6.79 7.13
N SER A 86 -13.83 7.14 8.37
CA SER A 86 -15.05 6.66 9.00
C SER A 86 -16.22 7.10 8.13
N GLY A 87 -16.87 6.13 7.47
CA GLY A 87 -18.15 6.36 6.82
C GLY A 87 -19.11 6.89 7.87
N VAL A 88 -19.54 8.14 7.69
CA VAL A 88 -20.55 8.77 8.54
C VAL A 88 -21.81 7.93 8.43
N LYS A 89 -22.21 7.30 9.54
CA LYS A 89 -23.45 6.56 9.67
C LYS A 89 -24.50 7.50 10.26
N GLY A 90 -25.49 7.89 9.47
CA GLY A 90 -26.68 8.67 9.87
C GLY A 90 -26.44 10.18 9.92
N GLN A 91 -27.35 11.04 9.47
CA GLN A 91 -28.81 10.94 9.33
C GLN A 91 -29.28 11.48 7.97
#